data_AF-A0A699X903-F1
#
_entry.id   AF-A0A699X903-F1
#
_cell.length_a   1.000
_cell.length_b   1.000
_cell.length_c   1.000
_cell.angle_alpha   90.00
_cell.angle_beta   90.00
_cell.angle_gamma   90.00
#
_symmetry.space_group_name_H-M   'P 1'
#
loop_
_entity.id
_entity.type
_entity.pdbx_description
1 polymer ?
#
loop_
_entity_poly.entity_id
_entity_poly.type
_entity_poly.pdbx_seq_one_letter_code
_entity_poly.pdbx_strand_id
1 'polypeptide(L)' 'ISQIKEAQKEDSDIWTIVENLKKQVEFRLDVDNVLWQDTRLVDPNVATLREALLSEAHSSPFSVHLGSTKMYHDLK' A
#
# COMPACT_ATOMS: atom_id res chain seq x y z
N ILE A 1 -18.18 -30.45 -23.18
CA ILE A 1 -18.20 -29.68 -21.91
C ILE A 1 -18.01 -30.59 -20.69
N SER A 2 -18.77 -31.69 -20.55
CA SER A 2 -18.63 -32.59 -19.38
C SER A 2 -17.23 -33.19 -19.21
N GLN A 3 -16.59 -33.66 -20.29
CA GLN A 3 -15.22 -34.19 -20.22
C GLN A 3 -14.19 -33.15 -19.76
N ILE A 4 -14.35 -31.89 -20.16
CA ILE A 4 -13.48 -30.79 -19.74
C ILE A 4 -13.66 -30.53 -18.24
N LYS A 5 -14.92 -30.54 -17.74
CA LYS A 5 -15.19 -30.37 -16.31
C LYS A 5 -14.62 -31.49 -15.44
N GLU A 6 -14.65 -32.74 -15.92
CA GLU A 6 -14.04 -33.86 -15.19
C GLU A 6 -12.51 -33.77 -15.20
N ALA A 7 -11.90 -33.44 -16.35
CA ALA A 7 -10.45 -33.24 -16.44
C ALA A 7 -9.95 -32.14 -15.48
N GLN A 8 -10.72 -31.06 -15.29
CA GLN A 8 -10.36 -30.00 -14.35
C GLN A 8 -10.38 -30.43 -12.87
N LYS A 9 -11.11 -31.48 -12.50
CA LYS A 9 -11.16 -31.96 -11.10
C LYS A 9 -9.89 -32.73 -10.71
N GLU A 10 -9.23 -33.34 -11.68
CA GLU A 10 -8.03 -34.15 -11.49
C GLU A 10 -6.74 -33.36 -11.74
N ASP A 11 -6.85 -32.13 -12.26
CA ASP A 11 -5.72 -31.26 -12.61
C ASP A 11 -5.15 -30.55 -11.36
N SER A 12 -3.94 -30.95 -10.96
CA SER A 12 -3.23 -30.41 -9.80
C SER A 12 -2.83 -28.93 -9.95
N ASP A 13 -2.60 -28.48 -11.18
CA ASP A 13 -2.20 -27.09 -11.45
C ASP A 13 -3.40 -26.17 -11.27
N ILE A 14 -4.59 -26.62 -11.70
CA ILE A 14 -5.85 -25.92 -11.42
C ILE A 14 -6.11 -25.82 -9.92
N TRP A 15 -5.91 -26.89 -9.15
CA TRP A 15 -6.05 -26.84 -7.69
C TRP A 15 -5.05 -25.89 -7.04
N THR A 16 -3.81 -25.87 -7.51
CA THR A 16 -2.78 -24.93 -7.02
C THR A 16 -3.17 -23.48 -7.29
N ILE A 17 -3.73 -23.18 -8.47
CA ILE A 17 -4.27 -21.86 -8.81
C ILE A 17 -5.45 -21.51 -7.89
N VAL A 18 -6.38 -22.43 -7.67
CA VAL A 18 -7.54 -22.23 -6.78
C VAL A 18 -7.10 -21.96 -5.34
N GLU A 19 -6.10 -22.69 -4.82
CA GLU A 19 -5.54 -22.44 -3.49
C GLU A 19 -4.83 -21.10 -3.41
N ASN A 20 -4.05 -20.73 -4.42
CA ASN A 20 -3.39 -19.43 -4.47
C ASN A 20 -4.39 -18.27 -4.61
N LEU A 21 -5.53 -18.48 -5.28
CA LEU A 21 -6.64 -17.53 -5.34
C LEU A 21 -7.35 -17.41 -3.99
N LYS A 22 -7.54 -18.51 -3.25
CA LYS A 22 -8.06 -18.46 -1.88
C LYS A 22 -7.12 -17.73 -0.92
N LYS A 23 -5.81 -17.75 -1.21
CA LYS A 23 -4.78 -17.00 -0.49
C LYS A 23 -4.67 -15.55 -0.97
N GLN A 24 -5.28 -15.18 -2.11
CA GLN A 24 -5.31 -13.78 -2.54
C GLN A 24 -6.13 -12.96 -1.56
N VAL A 25 -5.56 -11.82 -1.21
CA VAL A 25 -5.64 -11.31 0.14
C VAL A 25 -6.96 -10.60 0.40
N GLU A 26 -7.58 -10.94 1.53
CA GLU A 26 -8.79 -10.28 1.99
C GLU A 26 -8.43 -8.92 2.57
N PHE A 27 -8.99 -7.87 1.96
CA PHE A 27 -8.91 -6.53 2.51
C PHE A 27 -9.95 -6.37 3.62
N ARG A 28 -9.54 -5.81 4.76
CA ARG A 28 -10.40 -5.58 5.91
C ARG A 28 -10.29 -4.13 6.35
N LEU A 29 -11.41 -3.53 6.70
CA LEU A 29 -11.46 -2.21 7.31
C LEU A 29 -11.67 -2.39 8.81
N ASP A 30 -10.87 -1.75 9.65
CA ASP A 30 -11.07 -1.78 11.09
C ASP A 30 -12.01 -0.67 11.57
N VAL A 31 -12.18 -0.58 12.90
CA VAL A 31 -13.05 0.41 13.56
C VAL A 31 -12.60 1.86 13.36
N ASP A 32 -11.33 2.08 13.03
CA ASP A 32 -10.73 3.39 12.80
C ASP A 32 -10.69 3.74 11.30
N ASN A 33 -11.40 2.98 10.45
CA ASN A 33 -11.40 3.10 8.99
C ASN A 33 -10.04 2.87 8.34
N VAL A 34 -9.19 2.07 8.98
CA VAL A 34 -7.87 1.74 8.46
C VAL A 34 -7.94 0.46 7.63
N LEU A 35 -7.32 0.49 6.45
CA LEU A 35 -7.31 -0.63 5.52
C LEU A 35 -6.17 -1.61 5.85
N TRP A 36 -6.51 -2.87 6.01
CA TRP A 36 -5.61 -3.98 6.29
C TRP A 36 -5.62 -4.99 5.16
N GLN A 37 -4.45 -5.53 4.85
CA GLN A 37 -4.26 -6.65 3.95
C GLN A 37 -3.68 -7.81 4.78
N ASP A 38 -4.52 -8.80 5.08
CA ASP A 38 -4.23 -9.89 6.04
C ASP A 38 -3.82 -9.33 7.42
N THR A 39 -2.52 -9.26 7.71
CA THR A 39 -1.95 -8.72 8.97
C THR A 39 -1.15 -7.42 8.77
N ARG A 40 -1.09 -6.91 7.53
CA ARG A 40 -0.28 -5.75 7.17
C ARG A 40 -1.17 -4.52 7.00
N LEU A 41 -0.76 -3.43 7.62
CA LEU A 41 -1.35 -2.12 7.39
C LEU A 41 -1.13 -1.74 5.91
N VAL A 42 -2.21 -1.47 5.19
CA VAL A 42 -2.10 -0.91 3.85
C VAL A 42 -1.80 0.57 4.04
N ASP A 43 -0.55 0.97 3.80
CA ASP A 43 -0.19 2.38 3.75
C ASP A 43 -1.07 3.02 2.67
N PRO A 44 -1.99 3.92 3.06
CA PRO A 44 -2.70 4.69 2.09
C PRO A 44 -1.65 5.59 1.46
N ASN A 45 -1.15 5.24 0.26
CA ASN A 45 -0.49 6.19 -0.64
C ASN A 45 -1.56 7.18 -1.17
N VAL A 46 -2.31 7.77 -0.25
CA VAL A 46 -3.37 8.73 -0.46
C VAL A 46 -2.65 10.04 -0.42
N ALA A 47 -2.34 10.56 -1.61
CA ALA A 47 -1.69 11.86 -1.80
C ALA A 47 -2.32 12.94 -0.90
N THR A 48 -3.64 12.87 -0.66
CA THR A 48 -4.40 13.77 0.21
C THR A 48 -3.99 13.71 1.69
N LEU A 49 -3.66 12.53 2.23
CA LEU A 49 -3.21 12.35 3.62
C LEU A 49 -1.78 12.88 3.78
N ARG A 50 -0.92 12.61 2.80
CA ARG A 50 0.43 13.17 2.74
C ARG A 50 0.41 14.69 2.59
N GLU A 51 -0.46 15.23 1.74
CA GLU A 51 -0.65 16.68 1.56
C GLU A 51 -1.24 17.33 2.81
N ALA A 52 -2.19 16.70 3.50
CA ALA A 52 -2.74 17.20 4.75
C ALA A 52 -1.68 17.24 5.85
N LEU A 53 -0.88 16.18 6.01
CA LEU A 53 0.24 16.15 6.96
C LEU A 53 1.33 17.17 6.61
N LEU A 54 1.67 17.32 5.32
CA LEU A 54 2.62 18.34 4.87
C LEU A 54 2.08 19.75 5.09
N SER A 55 0.80 19.99 4.83
CA SER A 55 0.15 21.29 5.05
C SER A 55 0.08 21.64 6.53
N GLU A 56 -0.28 20.69 7.39
CA GLU A 56 -0.27 20.85 8.85
C GLU A 56 1.16 21.09 9.37
N ALA A 57 2.14 20.31 8.89
CA ALA A 57 3.54 20.51 9.22
C ALA A 57 4.12 21.81 8.64
N HIS A 58 3.56 22.39 7.57
CA HIS A 58 3.98 23.70 7.05
C HIS A 58 3.26 24.87 7.73
N SER A 59 2.09 24.65 8.31
CA SER A 59 1.28 25.67 9.00
C SER A 59 1.48 25.70 10.52
N SER A 60 2.18 24.70 11.08
CA SER A 60 2.57 24.71 12.48
C SER A 60 3.47 25.91 12.80
N PRO A 61 3.18 26.69 13.86
CA PRO A 61 3.99 27.85 14.26
C PRO A 61 5.40 27.46 14.73
N PHE A 62 5.69 26.17 14.85
CA PHE A 62 7.02 25.63 15.19
C PHE A 62 7.81 25.12 13.98
N SER A 63 7.34 25.35 12.76
CA SER A 63 8.02 24.92 11.55
C SER A 63 9.23 25.79 11.26
N VAL A 64 10.36 25.38 11.84
CA VAL A 64 11.66 25.96 11.55
C VAL A 64 12.09 25.49 10.16
N HIS A 65 11.67 26.19 9.11
CA HIS A 65 12.38 26.15 7.84
C HIS A 65 13.74 26.84 8.04
N LEU A 66 14.73 26.08 8.54
CA LEU A 66 16.14 26.43 8.37
C LEU A 66 16.40 26.44 6.87
N GLY A 67 16.43 27.65 6.33
CA GLY A 67 16.51 27.94 4.91
C GLY A 67 17.50 27.03 4.20
N SER A 68 16.99 26.38 3.17
CA SER A 68 17.78 25.90 2.05
C SER A 68 18.62 27.07 1.52
N THR A 69 19.86 27.18 1.97
CA THR A 69 21.00 27.76 1.24
C THR A 69 22.28 27.43 2.01
N LYS A 70 22.89 26.29 1.70
CA LYS A 70 24.35 26.18 1.81
C LYS A 70 24.90 26.36 0.41
N MET A 71 25.18 27.61 0.05
CA MET A 71 26.01 27.96 -1.09
C MET A 71 27.37 27.29 -0.90
N TYR A 72 27.74 26.38 -1.81
CA TYR A 72 29.14 26.05 -2.01
C TYR A 72 29.79 27.29 -2.62
N HIS A 73 30.56 28.03 -1.82
CA HIS A 73 31.53 28.95 -2.40
C HIS A 73 32.72 28.13 -2.86
N ASP A 74 33.02 28.27 -4.15
CA ASP A 74 34.15 27.68 -4.85
C ASP A 74 35.45 27.84 -4.04
N LEU A 75 36.16 26.72 -3.86
CA LEU A 75 37.57 26.73 -3.50
C LEU A 75 38.35 26.42 -4.78
N LYS A 76 39.10 27.44 -5.21
CA LYS A 76 40.14 27.39 -6.23
C LYS A 76 41.30 26.51 -5.77
#